data_AF-A0A7J2IN09-F1
#
_entry.id   AF-A0A7J2IN09-F1
#
_cell.length_a   1.000
_cell.length_b   1.000
_cell.length_c   1.000
_cell.angle_alpha   90.00
_cell.angle_beta   90.00
_cell.angle_gamma   90.00
#
_symmetry.space_group_name_H-M   'P 1'
#
loop_
_entity.id
_entity.type
_entity.pdbx_description
1 polymer ?
#
loop_
_entity_poly.entity_id
_entity_poly.type
_entity_poly.pdbx_seq_one_letter_code
_entity_poly.pdbx_strand_id
1 'polypeptide(L)'
;MLFLHNIAYCSLRFNLRSEKNWDGLAIGAAISGTIQTIEENVCGMDSEAKITNGKVTYSKDMEYRVKIYKEWWDGKHSDIVVQTGVEDKRLGVDVYVISKLEVNVIERKWGQGAKAIGGEVRISDLSKAIMLKKRGYIVIPDPEDPVVQEVFKDGIIKTFERHSRVGMPTLKDFIEDVEWLREQGTKKVFLKTGAYRPEVVA
;
A
#
# COMPACT_ATOMS: atom_id res chain seq x y z
N MET A 1 -11.50 20.76 19.98
CA MET A 1 -11.59 21.59 18.77
C MET A 1 -10.79 20.90 17.66
N LEU A 2 -11.41 19.95 16.94
CA LEU A 2 -10.78 19.31 15.78
C LEU A 2 -10.91 20.27 14.59
N PHE A 3 -9.82 20.95 14.25
CA PHE A 3 -9.73 21.65 12.98
C PHE A 3 -9.54 20.63 11.86
N LEU A 4 -10.64 20.15 11.29
CA LEU A 4 -10.66 19.59 9.94
C LEU A 4 -10.54 20.78 8.97
N HIS A 5 -9.31 21.26 8.76
CA HIS A 5 -9.03 22.02 7.55
C HIS A 5 -9.28 21.06 6.37
N ASN A 6 -9.92 21.56 5.31
CA ASN A 6 -10.15 20.82 4.07
C ASN A 6 -8.81 20.35 3.48
N ILE A 7 -8.35 19.17 3.91
CA ILE A 7 -7.26 18.45 3.27
C ILE A 7 -7.87 17.85 2.02
N ALA A 8 -7.53 18.42 0.86
CA ALA A 8 -7.72 17.71 -0.40
C ALA A 8 -6.87 16.44 -0.31
N TYR A 9 -7.54 15.29 -0.24
CA TYR A 9 -6.95 13.97 -0.07
C TYR A 9 -7.15 13.21 -1.39
N CYS A 10 -6.06 12.97 -2.12
CA CYS A 10 -6.09 12.13 -3.32
C CYS A 10 -5.29 10.86 -3.05
N SER A 11 -5.97 9.71 -3.11
CA SER A 11 -5.33 8.39 -3.13
C SER A 11 -5.66 7.72 -4.47
N LEU A 12 -4.63 7.17 -5.12
CA LEU A 12 -4.81 6.40 -6.35
C LEU A 12 -4.21 5.02 -6.21
N ARG A 13 -5.03 4.05 -6.55
CA ARG A 13 -4.72 2.64 -6.46
C ARG A 13 -3.67 2.23 -7.47
N PHE A 14 -2.68 1.47 -6.99
CA PHE A 14 -1.64 0.89 -7.81
C PHE A 14 -2.26 0.07 -8.96
N ASN A 15 -2.15 0.62 -10.17
CA ASN A 15 -2.43 0.00 -11.46
C ASN A 15 -1.68 0.75 -12.58
N LEU A 16 -1.65 0.18 -13.79
CA LEU A 16 -0.99 0.77 -14.96
C LEU A 16 -1.47 2.21 -15.30
N ARG A 17 -2.65 2.64 -14.84
CA ARG A 17 -3.12 4.03 -15.00
C ARG A 17 -2.54 4.96 -13.94
N SER A 18 -2.33 4.48 -12.72
CA SER A 18 -1.74 5.26 -11.62
C SER A 18 -0.27 5.60 -11.87
N GLU A 19 0.51 4.70 -12.48
CA GLU A 19 1.91 4.97 -12.82
C GLU A 19 2.01 6.09 -13.86
N LYS A 20 1.20 6.04 -14.92
CA LYS A 20 1.20 7.03 -16.01
C LYS A 20 0.78 8.43 -15.59
N ASN A 21 0.01 8.54 -14.50
CA ASN A 21 -0.53 9.81 -14.02
C ASN A 21 0.14 10.29 -12.73
N TRP A 22 1.03 9.48 -12.12
CA TRP A 22 1.60 9.76 -10.81
C TRP A 22 2.31 11.11 -10.78
N ASP A 23 3.15 11.40 -11.77
CA ASP A 23 3.92 12.65 -11.82
C ASP A 23 3.01 13.88 -11.74
N GLY A 24 2.02 13.99 -12.63
CA GLY A 24 1.12 15.15 -12.65
C GLY A 24 0.37 15.35 -11.33
N LEU A 25 -0.02 14.26 -10.67
CA LEU A 25 -0.75 14.31 -9.42
C LEU A 25 0.15 14.61 -8.23
N ALA A 26 1.31 13.96 -8.12
CA ALA A 26 2.27 14.19 -7.05
C ALA A 26 2.86 15.60 -7.12
N ILE A 27 3.24 16.05 -8.31
CA ILE A 27 3.76 17.40 -8.55
C ILE A 27 2.67 18.44 -8.26
N GLY A 28 1.47 18.25 -8.83
CA GLY A 28 0.35 19.16 -8.59
C GLY A 28 -0.02 19.26 -7.12
N ALA A 29 -0.03 18.13 -6.40
CA ALA A 29 -0.33 18.11 -4.97
C ALA A 29 0.75 18.82 -4.15
N ALA A 30 2.03 18.56 -4.44
CA ALA A 30 3.17 19.15 -3.74
C ALA A 30 3.20 20.68 -3.90
N ILE A 31 3.09 21.19 -5.13
CA ILE A 31 3.10 22.65 -5.40
C ILE A 31 1.86 23.33 -4.80
N SER A 32 0.72 22.64 -4.75
CA SER A 32 -0.52 23.19 -4.19
C SER A 32 -0.58 23.12 -2.66
N GLY A 33 0.43 22.55 -1.99
CA GLY A 33 0.43 22.37 -0.54
C GLY A 33 -0.67 21.40 -0.07
N THR A 34 -0.96 20.35 -0.84
CA THR A 34 -2.00 19.34 -0.54
C THR A 34 -1.40 17.95 -0.38
N ILE A 35 -2.09 17.05 0.33
CA ILE A 35 -1.57 15.73 0.65
C ILE A 35 -1.76 14.80 -0.54
N GLN A 36 -0.69 14.12 -0.93
CA GLN A 36 -0.77 12.98 -1.83
C GLN A 36 -0.50 11.69 -1.08
N THR A 37 -1.33 10.67 -1.31
CA THR A 37 -1.17 9.35 -0.67
C THR A 37 -0.68 8.31 -1.68
N ILE A 38 0.39 7.61 -1.32
CA ILE A 38 0.82 6.36 -1.95
C ILE A 38 0.02 5.23 -1.32
N GLU A 39 -0.75 4.48 -2.13
CA GLU A 39 -1.60 3.40 -1.62
C GLU A 39 -0.81 2.14 -1.19
N GLU A 40 -1.52 1.22 -0.53
CA GLU A 40 -0.97 -0.06 -0.04
C GLU A 40 -0.38 -0.95 -1.16
N ASN A 41 0.48 -1.89 -0.77
CA ASN A 41 1.05 -2.96 -1.60
C ASN A 41 1.98 -2.51 -2.73
N VAL A 42 2.38 -1.24 -2.82
CA VAL A 42 3.34 -0.76 -3.84
C VAL A 42 4.63 -1.59 -3.79
N CYS A 43 5.28 -1.69 -2.63
CA CYS A 43 6.52 -2.48 -2.48
C CYS A 43 6.29 -3.97 -2.75
N GLY A 44 5.15 -4.52 -2.32
CA GLY A 44 4.83 -5.93 -2.50
C GLY A 44 4.50 -6.31 -3.94
N MET A 45 4.05 -5.35 -4.76
CA MET A 45 3.71 -5.52 -6.18
C MET A 45 4.88 -5.20 -7.12
N ASP A 46 5.87 -4.44 -6.64
CA ASP A 46 7.07 -4.07 -7.36
C ASP A 46 7.98 -5.28 -7.60
N SER A 47 8.16 -5.66 -8.86
CA SER A 47 9.04 -6.78 -9.26
C SER A 47 10.52 -6.48 -9.05
N GLU A 48 10.89 -5.20 -8.99
CA GLU A 48 12.26 -4.74 -8.74
C GLU A 48 12.56 -4.52 -7.25
N ALA A 49 11.57 -4.75 -6.37
CA ALA A 49 11.77 -4.67 -4.93
C ALA A 49 12.71 -5.76 -4.41
N LYS A 50 13.64 -5.37 -3.53
CA LYS A 50 14.56 -6.26 -2.82
C LYS A 50 14.01 -6.54 -1.43
N ILE A 51 13.92 -7.82 -1.08
CA ILE A 51 13.42 -8.30 0.19
C ILE A 51 14.49 -9.17 0.83
N THR A 52 14.98 -8.76 1.99
CA THR A 52 15.99 -9.47 2.77
C THR A 52 15.38 -9.89 4.10
N ASN A 53 15.48 -11.16 4.48
CA ASN A 53 14.88 -11.69 5.71
C ASN A 53 13.38 -11.37 5.86
N GLY A 54 12.64 -11.43 4.75
CA GLY A 54 11.21 -11.12 4.71
C GLY A 54 10.85 -9.64 4.88
N LYS A 55 11.84 -8.74 4.85
CA LYS A 55 11.66 -7.28 4.98
C LYS A 55 12.13 -6.54 3.73
N VAL A 56 11.34 -5.58 3.28
CA VAL A 56 11.70 -4.71 2.14
C VAL A 56 12.90 -3.86 2.52
N THR A 57 13.91 -3.87 1.67
CA THR A 57 15.12 -3.04 1.80
C THR A 57 15.25 -2.03 0.67
N TYR A 58 14.53 -2.25 -0.43
CA TYR A 58 14.48 -1.39 -1.61
C TYR A 58 13.20 -1.66 -2.40
N SER A 59 12.57 -0.61 -2.92
CA SER A 59 11.53 -0.69 -3.95
C SER A 59 11.71 0.49 -4.89
N LYS A 60 11.91 0.19 -6.18
CA LYS A 60 12.10 1.20 -7.22
C LYS A 60 10.86 2.07 -7.37
N ASP A 61 9.67 1.46 -7.33
CA ASP A 61 8.41 2.20 -7.48
C ASP A 61 8.14 3.09 -6.26
N MET A 62 8.35 2.59 -5.04
CA MET A 62 8.18 3.41 -3.84
C MET A 62 9.16 4.58 -3.79
N GLU A 63 10.44 4.35 -4.11
CA GLU A 63 11.45 5.41 -4.19
C GLU A 63 11.09 6.48 -5.22
N TYR A 64 10.72 6.06 -6.42
CA TYR A 64 10.27 6.96 -7.48
C TYR A 64 9.09 7.81 -7.00
N ARG A 65 8.07 7.19 -6.39
CA ARG A 65 6.87 7.91 -5.96
C ARG A 65 7.14 8.95 -4.89
N VAL A 66 7.91 8.59 -3.87
CA VAL A 66 8.31 9.50 -2.79
C VAL A 66 9.19 10.62 -3.33
N LYS A 67 10.16 10.29 -4.20
CA LYS A 67 11.09 11.25 -4.79
C LYS A 67 10.36 12.33 -5.58
N ILE A 68 9.46 11.96 -6.49
CA ILE A 68 8.75 12.93 -7.34
C ILE A 68 7.95 13.93 -6.51
N TYR A 69 7.25 13.49 -5.45
CA TYR A 69 6.55 14.43 -4.58
C TYR A 69 7.53 15.36 -3.85
N LYS A 70 8.60 14.79 -3.26
CA LYS A 70 9.57 15.57 -2.47
C LYS A 70 10.36 16.58 -3.29
N GLU A 71 10.65 16.29 -4.55
CA GLU A 71 11.35 17.22 -5.45
C GLU A 71 10.59 18.54 -5.66
N TRP A 72 9.26 18.51 -5.57
CA TRP A 72 8.39 19.66 -5.80
C TRP A 72 7.74 20.20 -4.53
N TRP A 73 8.03 19.58 -3.38
CA TRP A 73 7.50 19.97 -2.09
C TRP A 73 8.38 21.05 -1.45
N ASP A 74 7.75 22.08 -0.88
CA ASP A 74 8.44 23.21 -0.25
C ASP A 74 9.01 22.91 1.16
N GLY A 75 8.83 21.68 1.64
CA GLY A 75 9.27 21.25 2.96
C GLY A 75 8.43 21.78 4.13
N LYS A 76 7.36 22.53 3.86
CA LYS A 76 6.59 23.25 4.89
C LYS A 76 5.09 22.97 4.83
N HIS A 77 4.47 23.00 3.66
CA HIS A 77 3.02 22.84 3.50
C HIS A 77 2.71 21.44 2.95
N SER A 78 1.88 20.68 3.66
CA SER A 78 1.58 19.26 3.37
C SER A 78 2.77 18.29 3.55
N ASP A 79 2.56 17.01 3.23
CA ASP A 79 3.57 15.95 3.16
C ASP A 79 3.05 14.77 2.31
N ILE A 80 3.95 13.89 1.86
CA ILE A 80 3.58 12.62 1.23
C ILE A 80 3.16 11.63 2.31
N VAL A 81 2.06 10.90 2.06
CA VAL A 81 1.55 9.87 2.97
C VAL A 81 1.78 8.50 2.34
N VAL A 82 2.31 7.55 3.11
CA VAL A 82 2.34 6.14 2.70
C VAL A 82 1.27 5.38 3.46
N GLN A 83 0.32 4.81 2.72
CA GLN A 83 -0.71 3.95 3.27
C GLN A 83 -0.18 2.51 3.38
N THR A 84 -0.34 1.89 4.54
CA THR A 84 0.10 0.53 4.79
C THR A 84 -1.01 -0.34 5.39
N GLY A 85 -1.23 -1.49 4.75
CA GLY A 85 -2.14 -2.53 5.20
C GLY A 85 -1.43 -3.67 5.93
N VAL A 86 -2.14 -4.79 6.14
CA VAL A 86 -1.60 -5.98 6.81
C VAL A 86 -0.37 -6.54 6.08
N GLU A 87 -0.41 -6.60 4.76
CA GLU A 87 0.68 -7.15 3.95
C GLU A 87 1.94 -6.28 4.01
N ASP A 88 1.77 -4.95 3.94
CA ASP A 88 2.88 -3.99 4.02
C ASP A 88 3.59 -4.05 5.37
N LYS A 89 2.81 -4.19 6.47
CA LYS A 89 3.35 -4.39 7.82
C LYS A 89 4.20 -5.65 7.92
N ARG A 90 3.70 -6.77 7.38
CA ARG A 90 4.45 -8.05 7.37
C ARG A 90 5.76 -7.92 6.59
N LEU A 91 5.72 -7.22 5.46
CA LEU A 91 6.88 -6.93 4.62
C LEU A 91 7.80 -5.83 5.19
N GLY A 92 7.47 -5.20 6.32
CA GLY A 92 8.31 -4.17 6.95
C GLY A 92 8.38 -2.86 6.17
N VAL A 93 7.35 -2.56 5.36
CA VAL A 93 7.31 -1.35 4.53
C VAL A 93 7.38 -0.09 5.39
N ASP A 94 6.74 -0.07 6.56
CA ASP A 94 6.77 1.09 7.46
C ASP A 94 8.20 1.51 7.80
N VAL A 95 8.99 0.55 8.31
CA VAL A 95 10.39 0.80 8.70
C VAL A 95 11.21 1.24 7.48
N TYR A 96 11.00 0.61 6.32
CA TYR A 96 11.69 0.97 5.09
C TYR A 96 11.40 2.42 4.69
N VAL A 97 10.13 2.82 4.56
CA VAL A 97 9.79 4.16 4.06
C VAL A 97 10.14 5.26 5.07
N ILE A 98 10.05 4.99 6.38
CA ILE A 98 10.43 5.95 7.41
C ILE A 98 11.95 6.13 7.43
N SER A 99 12.72 5.03 7.50
CA SER A 99 14.16 5.10 7.71
C SER A 99 14.98 5.38 6.45
N LYS A 100 14.52 4.94 5.27
CA LYS A 100 15.26 5.08 4.00
C LYS A 100 14.73 6.19 3.13
N LEU A 101 13.42 6.41 3.14
CA LEU A 101 12.77 7.40 2.27
C LEU A 101 12.32 8.65 3.04
N GLU A 102 12.58 8.69 4.36
CA GLU A 102 12.28 9.80 5.26
C GLU A 102 10.80 10.25 5.16
N VAL A 103 9.89 9.28 5.06
CA VAL A 103 8.45 9.54 5.07
C VAL A 103 8.01 9.88 6.49
N ASN A 104 7.37 11.04 6.66
CA ASN A 104 6.93 11.50 7.97
C ASN A 104 5.50 11.08 8.32
N VAL A 105 4.73 10.59 7.36
CA VAL A 105 3.30 10.32 7.54
C VAL A 105 2.92 8.93 7.05
N ILE A 106 2.40 8.12 7.97
CA ILE A 106 1.88 6.78 7.68
C ILE A 106 0.36 6.78 7.84
N GLU A 107 -0.34 6.18 6.90
CA GLU A 107 -1.77 5.92 7.02
C GLU A 107 -2.03 4.42 7.18
N ARG A 108 -2.62 4.02 8.31
CA ARG A 108 -3.05 2.65 8.52
C ARG A 108 -4.35 2.36 7.78
N LYS A 109 -4.33 1.35 6.91
CA LYS A 109 -5.51 0.91 6.17
C LYS A 109 -6.17 -0.28 6.85
N TRP A 110 -7.32 -0.05 7.48
CA TRP A 110 -8.15 -1.12 8.05
C TRP A 110 -9.41 -1.38 7.23
N GLY A 111 -9.77 -0.45 6.35
CA GLY A 111 -10.93 -0.61 5.50
C GLY A 111 -11.02 0.47 4.45
N GLN A 112 -11.96 0.29 3.53
CA GLN A 112 -12.31 1.29 2.53
C GLN A 112 -13.82 1.28 2.31
N GLY A 113 -14.41 2.44 2.06
CA GLY A 113 -15.86 2.55 1.88
C GLY A 113 -16.43 1.77 0.69
N ALA A 114 -15.60 1.35 -0.27
CA ALA A 114 -16.08 0.67 -1.48
C ALA A 114 -16.37 -0.83 -1.29
N LYS A 115 -15.70 -1.51 -0.36
CA LYS A 115 -15.88 -2.96 -0.15
C LYS A 115 -15.32 -3.41 1.20
N ALA A 116 -15.96 -4.40 1.82
CA ALA A 116 -15.59 -4.97 3.12
C ALA A 116 -14.50 -6.04 3.07
N ILE A 117 -13.75 -6.09 1.96
CA ILE A 117 -12.66 -7.03 1.73
C ILE A 117 -11.39 -6.26 1.36
N GLY A 118 -10.24 -6.93 1.46
CA GLY A 118 -8.96 -6.32 1.12
C GLY A 118 -8.84 -6.01 -0.36
N GLY A 119 -7.73 -5.39 -0.76
CA GLY A 119 -7.45 -5.16 -2.17
C GLY A 119 -7.55 -6.48 -2.96
N GLU A 120 -8.04 -6.39 -4.20
CA GLU A 120 -8.07 -7.48 -5.19
C GLU A 120 -7.42 -7.00 -6.48
N VAL A 121 -6.46 -7.75 -7.00
CA VAL A 121 -5.79 -7.43 -8.27
C VAL A 121 -5.72 -8.69 -9.11
N ARG A 122 -6.12 -8.58 -10.38
CA ARG A 122 -5.94 -9.65 -11.36
C ARG A 122 -4.53 -9.59 -11.93
N ILE A 123 -3.87 -10.74 -11.96
CA ILE A 123 -2.50 -10.92 -12.43
C ILE A 123 -2.55 -11.87 -13.61
N SER A 124 -2.17 -11.39 -14.80
CA SER A 124 -2.14 -12.18 -16.03
C SER A 124 -0.76 -12.77 -16.32
N ASP A 125 0.16 -12.75 -15.35
CA ASP A 125 1.52 -13.25 -15.48
C ASP A 125 1.81 -14.27 -14.38
N LEU A 126 2.12 -15.51 -14.78
CA LEU A 126 2.35 -16.62 -13.86
C LEU A 126 3.57 -16.35 -12.94
N SER A 127 4.66 -15.83 -13.50
CA SER A 127 5.88 -15.53 -12.73
C SER A 127 5.61 -14.52 -11.61
N LYS A 128 4.84 -13.47 -11.91
CA LYS A 128 4.37 -12.47 -10.94
C LYS A 128 3.43 -13.07 -9.92
N ALA A 129 2.53 -13.98 -10.30
CA ALA A 129 1.65 -14.66 -9.36
C ALA A 129 2.45 -15.52 -8.36
N ILE A 130 3.43 -16.29 -8.83
CA ILE A 130 4.36 -17.07 -7.97
C ILE A 130 5.15 -16.13 -7.05
N MET A 131 5.70 -15.04 -7.59
CA MET A 131 6.42 -14.05 -6.80
C MET A 131 5.56 -13.49 -5.65
N LEU A 132 4.32 -13.12 -5.93
CA LEU A 132 3.39 -12.60 -4.92
C LEU A 132 3.07 -13.66 -3.85
N LYS A 133 2.84 -14.92 -4.25
CA LYS A 133 2.64 -16.01 -3.28
C LYS A 133 3.85 -16.18 -2.37
N LYS A 134 5.07 -16.18 -2.91
CA LYS A 134 6.33 -16.26 -2.13
C LYS A 134 6.52 -15.09 -1.17
N ARG A 135 5.96 -13.91 -1.49
CA ARG A 135 5.93 -12.73 -0.60
C ARG A 135 4.85 -12.82 0.49
N GLY A 136 4.06 -13.89 0.53
CA GLY A 136 3.05 -14.16 1.57
C GLY A 136 1.64 -13.68 1.26
N TYR A 137 1.39 -13.24 0.02
CA TYR A 137 0.05 -12.89 -0.47
C TYR A 137 -0.80 -14.13 -0.68
N ILE A 138 -2.12 -13.95 -0.56
CA ILE A 138 -3.10 -14.96 -0.96
C ILE A 138 -3.30 -14.81 -2.47
N VAL A 139 -2.99 -15.86 -3.22
CA VAL A 139 -3.12 -15.91 -4.68
C VAL A 139 -3.95 -17.14 -5.05
N ILE A 140 -5.03 -16.91 -5.81
CA ILE A 140 -5.99 -17.95 -6.21
C ILE A 140 -6.20 -17.85 -7.73
N PRO A 141 -6.18 -18.96 -8.48
CA PRO A 141 -5.80 -20.31 -8.06
C PRO A 141 -4.31 -20.38 -7.64
N ASP A 142 -3.88 -21.47 -7.01
CA ASP A 142 -2.50 -21.59 -6.52
C ASP A 142 -1.50 -21.56 -7.69
N PRO A 143 -0.65 -20.52 -7.83
CA PRO A 143 0.28 -20.41 -8.95
C PRO A 143 1.46 -21.38 -8.88
N GLU A 144 1.68 -22.08 -7.76
CA GLU A 144 2.74 -23.10 -7.62
C GLU A 144 2.23 -24.52 -7.90
N ASP A 145 0.92 -24.72 -8.05
CA ASP A 145 0.35 -26.02 -8.41
C ASP A 145 0.64 -26.33 -9.90
N PRO A 146 1.33 -27.43 -10.23
CA PRO A 146 1.63 -27.81 -11.61
C PRO A 146 0.39 -27.89 -12.50
N VAL A 147 -0.73 -28.39 -11.99
CA VAL A 147 -1.99 -28.50 -12.74
C VAL A 147 -2.52 -27.11 -13.09
N VAL A 148 -2.46 -26.17 -12.14
CA VAL A 148 -2.87 -24.78 -12.39
C VAL A 148 -1.97 -24.12 -13.43
N GLN A 149 -0.66 -24.41 -13.41
CA GLN A 149 0.27 -23.88 -14.40
C GLN A 149 0.01 -24.42 -15.81
N GLU A 150 -0.31 -25.70 -15.96
CA GLU A 150 -0.70 -26.31 -17.24
C GLU A 150 -2.00 -25.67 -17.77
N VAL A 151 -3.04 -25.63 -16.95
CA VAL A 151 -4.34 -25.04 -17.30
C VAL A 151 -4.22 -23.54 -17.63
N PHE A 152 -3.28 -22.81 -17.02
CA PHE A 152 -2.95 -21.43 -17.37
C PHE A 152 -2.24 -21.31 -18.72
N LYS A 153 -1.26 -22.18 -19.00
CA LYS A 153 -0.54 -22.22 -20.30
C LYS A 153 -1.47 -22.59 -21.44
N ASP A 154 -2.44 -23.47 -21.20
CA ASP A 154 -3.47 -23.87 -22.15
C ASP A 154 -4.54 -22.78 -22.37
N GLY A 155 -4.46 -21.67 -21.62
CA GLY A 155 -5.35 -20.51 -21.76
C GLY A 155 -6.76 -20.71 -21.20
N ILE A 156 -6.99 -21.82 -20.50
CA ILE A 156 -8.25 -22.13 -19.81
C ILE A 156 -8.44 -21.16 -18.64
N ILE A 157 -7.39 -20.97 -17.84
CA ILE A 157 -7.33 -19.91 -16.83
C ILE A 157 -6.49 -18.77 -17.41
N LYS A 158 -7.02 -17.54 -17.37
CA LYS A 158 -6.35 -16.37 -17.96
C LYS A 158 -5.69 -15.45 -16.93
N THR A 159 -6.09 -15.56 -15.67
CA THR A 159 -5.63 -14.66 -14.60
C THR A 159 -5.63 -15.34 -13.25
N PHE A 160 -4.72 -14.89 -12.38
CA PHE A 160 -4.72 -15.14 -10.95
C PHE A 160 -5.32 -13.93 -10.23
N GLU A 161 -5.93 -14.17 -9.07
CA GLU A 161 -6.45 -13.14 -8.20
C GLU A 161 -5.59 -13.07 -6.94
N ARG A 162 -5.01 -11.89 -6.71
CA ARG A 162 -4.26 -11.59 -5.49
C ARG A 162 -5.15 -10.82 -4.51
N HIS A 163 -5.28 -11.35 -3.30
CA HIS A 163 -6.11 -10.86 -2.22
C HIS A 163 -5.25 -10.32 -1.06
N SER A 164 -5.64 -9.18 -0.48
CA SER A 164 -5.03 -8.66 0.76
C SER A 164 -5.87 -9.07 1.97
N ARG A 165 -5.23 -9.31 3.12
CA ARG A 165 -5.94 -9.42 4.39
C ARG A 165 -6.45 -8.05 4.85
N VAL A 166 -7.58 -8.04 5.53
CA VAL A 166 -8.14 -6.87 6.21
C VAL A 166 -7.86 -7.01 7.70
N GLY A 167 -7.26 -5.99 8.31
CA GLY A 167 -7.04 -5.97 9.75
C GLY A 167 -8.29 -5.50 10.49
N MET A 168 -8.61 -6.15 11.61
CA MET A 168 -9.62 -5.70 12.59
C MET A 168 -8.95 -5.57 13.96
N PRO A 169 -8.14 -4.53 14.18
CA PRO A 169 -7.42 -4.38 15.44
C PRO A 169 -8.34 -3.88 16.56
N THR A 170 -7.95 -4.20 17.79
CA THR A 170 -8.56 -3.61 18.98
C THR A 170 -8.02 -2.18 19.21
N LEU A 171 -8.69 -1.41 20.08
CA LEU A 171 -8.21 -0.09 20.47
C LEU A 171 -6.78 -0.14 21.03
N LYS A 172 -6.48 -1.15 21.86
CA LYS A 172 -5.17 -1.32 22.49
C LYS A 172 -4.08 -1.54 21.43
N ASP A 173 -4.30 -2.49 20.53
CA ASP A 173 -3.32 -2.83 19.48
C ASP A 173 -3.05 -1.63 18.56
N PHE A 174 -4.05 -0.77 18.34
CA PHE A 174 -3.85 0.43 17.54
C PHE A 174 -3.02 1.49 18.24
N ILE A 175 -3.25 1.74 19.52
CA ILE A 175 -2.46 2.71 20.28
C ILE A 175 -1.00 2.28 20.29
N GLU A 176 -0.73 1.00 20.58
CA GLU A 176 0.62 0.43 20.57
C GLU A 176 1.28 0.54 19.18
N ASP A 177 0.52 0.28 18.09
CA ASP A 177 1.02 0.44 16.71
C ASP A 177 1.36 1.91 16.36
N VAL A 178 0.54 2.87 16.82
CA VAL A 178 0.78 4.31 16.62
C VAL A 178 2.01 4.77 17.40
N GLU A 179 2.17 4.33 18.65
CA GLU A 179 3.33 4.62 19.48
C GLU A 179 4.60 4.05 18.85
N TRP A 180 4.57 2.78 18.44
CA TRP A 180 5.68 2.14 17.75
C TRP A 180 6.08 2.89 16.46
N LEU A 181 5.11 3.31 15.63
CA LEU A 181 5.40 4.09 14.41
C LEU A 181 6.09 5.43 14.71
N ARG A 182 5.70 6.09 15.81
CA ARG A 182 6.34 7.33 16.26
C ARG A 182 7.77 7.09 16.74
N GLU A 183 8.01 6.00 17.46
CA GLU A 183 9.36 5.58 17.86
C GLU A 183 10.25 5.30 16.64
N GLN A 184 9.69 4.76 15.55
CA GLN A 184 10.41 4.57 14.30
C GLN A 184 10.73 5.90 13.57
N GLY A 185 10.10 7.02 13.93
CA GLY A 185 10.34 8.34 13.36
C GLY A 185 9.17 8.97 12.59
N THR A 186 8.00 8.33 12.56
CA THR A 186 6.79 8.90 11.95
C THR A 186 6.29 10.11 12.75
N LYS A 187 6.04 11.24 12.10
CA LYS A 187 5.51 12.46 12.74
C LYS A 187 3.99 12.45 12.87
N LYS A 188 3.28 11.85 11.90
CA LYS A 188 1.80 11.79 11.88
C LYS A 188 1.33 10.40 11.46
N VAL A 189 0.30 9.91 12.14
CA VAL A 189 -0.36 8.65 11.79
C VAL A 189 -1.83 8.93 11.50
N PHE A 190 -2.29 8.53 10.31
CA PHE A 190 -3.70 8.55 9.93
C PHE A 190 -4.30 7.15 10.01
N LEU A 191 -5.61 7.08 10.21
CA LEU A 191 -6.37 5.85 10.12
C LEU A 191 -7.38 5.96 9.00
N LYS A 192 -7.30 5.04 8.03
CA LYS A 192 -8.31 4.86 6.99
C LYS A 192 -9.15 3.63 7.30
N THR A 193 -10.43 3.88 7.51
CA THR A 193 -11.43 2.83 7.75
C THR A 193 -12.63 3.02 6.82
N GLY A 194 -13.39 1.94 6.61
CA GLY A 194 -14.67 1.96 5.91
C GLY A 194 -15.82 1.96 6.92
N ALA A 195 -16.87 2.72 6.65
CA ALA A 195 -18.11 2.65 7.42
C ALA A 195 -18.93 1.44 6.96
N TYR A 196 -18.51 0.24 7.38
CA TYR A 196 -19.28 -0.97 7.11
C TYR A 196 -20.48 -1.05 8.05
N ARG A 197 -21.60 -1.57 7.55
CA ARG A 197 -22.71 -1.92 8.43
C ARG A 197 -22.25 -3.02 9.40
N PRO A 198 -22.68 -3.01 10.67
CA PRO A 198 -22.34 -4.07 11.63
C PRO A 198 -22.58 -5.48 11.07
N GLU A 199 -23.66 -5.67 10.31
CA GLU A 199 -24.03 -6.93 9.63
C GLU A 199 -22.97 -7.48 8.65
N VAL A 200 -22.08 -6.63 8.14
CA VAL A 200 -21.09 -6.97 7.11
C VAL A 200 -19.73 -7.33 7.75
N VAL A 201 -19.53 -7.00 9.02
CA VAL A 201 -18.26 -7.17 9.74
C VAL A 201 -18.39 -8.01 11.02
N ALA A 202 -19.60 -8.45 11.38
CA ALA A 202 -19.90 -9.31 12.52
C ALA A 202 -19.74 -10.80 12.20
#